data_AF-A0A2V8Q266-F1
#
_entry.id   AF-A0A2V8Q266-F1
#
_cell.length_a   1.000
_cell.length_b   1.000
_cell.length_c   1.000
_cell.angle_alpha   90.00
_cell.angle_beta   90.00
_cell.angle_gamma   90.00
#
_symmetry.space_group_name_H-M   'P 1'
#
loop_
_entity.id
_entity.type
_entity.pdbx_description
1 polymer ?
#
loop_
_entity_poly.entity_id
_entity_poly.type
_entity_poly.pdbx_seq_one_letter_code
_entity_poly.pdbx_strand_id
1 'polypeptide(L)'
;MAEFPKFDLRYLKEAFKEPVNFWGMAGFAVAAAYVQDITPLVAALAAETLYLATVPASTVYRRLVDRREKVRLLKQRETQREALIKLFDPREREAVEYLRWMKNQIYSNYKKFTGTKQIPHNIESLDQRWEDFVDLLDVYRRRKHHLRSINRQAVQNQLVQAERSVASA
;
A
#
# COMPACT_ATOMS: atom_id res chain seq x y z
N MET A 1 5.23 -25.36 -28.60
CA MET A 1 5.89 -24.07 -28.27
C MET A 1 5.97 -24.00 -26.75
N ALA A 2 7.17 -24.01 -26.18
CA ALA A 2 7.34 -23.92 -24.73
C ALA A 2 7.09 -22.47 -24.28
N GLU A 3 6.02 -22.24 -23.53
CA GLU A 3 5.75 -20.95 -22.91
C GLU A 3 6.76 -20.73 -21.79
N PHE A 4 7.78 -19.90 -22.05
CA PHE A 4 8.67 -19.44 -21.00
C PHE A 4 7.86 -18.61 -19.98
N PRO A 5 7.88 -18.97 -18.68
CA PRO A 5 7.12 -18.25 -17.68
C PRO A 5 7.64 -16.81 -17.60
N LYS A 6 6.74 -15.83 -17.76
CA LYS A 6 7.06 -14.40 -17.69
C LYS A 6 7.91 -14.12 -16.45
N PHE A 7 9.19 -13.81 -16.67
CA PHE A 7 10.11 -13.37 -15.62
C PHE A 7 9.66 -11.99 -15.14
N ASP A 8 8.99 -11.93 -13.99
CA ASP A 8 8.52 -10.67 -13.42
C ASP A 8 9.64 -10.02 -12.61
N LEU A 9 10.17 -8.91 -13.12
CA LEU A 9 11.30 -8.15 -12.57
C LEU A 9 11.13 -7.76 -11.09
N ARG A 10 9.89 -7.73 -10.61
CA ARG A 10 9.54 -7.45 -9.20
C ARG A 10 10.08 -8.51 -8.25
N TYR A 11 9.97 -9.79 -8.61
CA TYR A 11 10.46 -10.89 -7.77
C TYR A 11 11.99 -10.97 -7.75
N LEU A 12 12.64 -10.65 -8.88
CA LEU A 12 14.10 -10.57 -8.99
C LEU A 12 14.68 -9.45 -8.12
N LYS A 13 14.03 -8.28 -8.11
CA LYS A 13 14.45 -7.12 -7.32
C LYS A 13 14.28 -7.34 -5.81
N GLU A 14 13.23 -8.06 -5.40
CA GLU A 14 13.00 -8.39 -3.98
C GLU A 14 13.96 -9.49 -3.51
N ALA A 15 14.24 -10.50 -4.35
CA ALA A 15 15.24 -11.54 -4.08
C ALA A 15 16.65 -10.98 -3.93
N PHE A 16 17.03 -10.00 -4.75
CA PHE A 16 18.31 -9.30 -4.62
C PHE A 16 18.44 -8.51 -3.30
N LYS A 17 17.32 -8.07 -2.73
CA LYS A 17 17.27 -7.29 -1.48
C LYS A 17 17.13 -8.15 -0.22
N GLU A 18 17.01 -9.47 -0.33
CA GLU A 18 16.86 -10.30 0.86
C GLU A 18 18.17 -10.41 1.68
N PRO A 19 18.05 -10.41 3.03
CA PRO A 19 19.19 -10.41 3.95
C PRO A 19 20.10 -11.65 3.81
N VAL A 20 19.61 -12.75 3.22
CA VAL A 20 20.43 -13.93 2.91
C VAL A 20 21.56 -13.58 1.94
N ASN A 21 21.29 -12.67 0.99
CA ASN A 21 22.31 -12.19 0.05
C ASN A 21 23.36 -11.31 0.77
N PHE A 22 22.92 -10.54 1.77
CA PHE A 22 23.80 -9.68 2.56
C PHE A 22 24.69 -10.48 3.52
N TRP A 23 24.15 -11.49 4.22
CA TRP A 23 24.91 -12.38 5.09
C TRP A 23 25.81 -13.34 4.30
N GLY A 24 25.36 -13.79 3.12
CA GLY A 24 26.16 -14.57 2.18
C GLY A 24 27.35 -13.78 1.66
N MET A 25 27.12 -12.58 1.12
CA MET A 25 28.20 -11.69 0.67
C MET A 25 29.16 -11.31 1.79
N ALA A 26 28.66 -11.03 3.00
CA ALA A 26 29.50 -10.76 4.16
C ALA A 26 30.38 -11.97 4.53
N GLY A 27 29.82 -13.18 4.51
CA GLY A 27 30.58 -14.42 4.75
C GLY A 27 31.64 -14.69 3.69
N PHE A 28 31.32 -14.49 2.41
CA PHE A 28 32.28 -14.65 1.32
C PHE A 28 33.34 -13.56 1.29
N ALA A 29 33.02 -12.33 1.69
CA ALA A 29 34.00 -11.26 1.83
C ALA A 29 34.99 -11.55 2.97
N VAL A 30 34.52 -12.09 4.11
CA VAL A 30 35.40 -12.53 5.21
C VAL A 30 36.30 -13.70 4.78
N ALA A 31 35.75 -14.67 4.04
CA ALA A 31 36.51 -15.79 3.52
C ALA A 31 37.57 -15.35 2.47
N ALA A 32 37.23 -14.42 1.58
CA ALA A 32 38.17 -13.86 0.61
C ALA A 32 39.28 -13.05 1.27
N ALA A 33 38.96 -12.26 2.31
CA ALA A 33 39.97 -11.54 3.09
C ALA A 33 40.92 -12.50 3.85
N TYR A 34 40.40 -13.65 4.32
CA TYR A 34 41.19 -14.66 5.02
C TYR A 34 42.10 -15.46 4.07
N VAL A 35 41.61 -15.87 2.92
CA VAL A 35 42.36 -16.66 1.93
C VAL A 35 43.24 -15.78 1.03
N GLN A 36 43.00 -14.47 1.01
CA GLN A 36 43.65 -13.49 0.12
C GLN A 36 43.55 -13.86 -1.38
N ASP A 37 42.50 -14.59 -1.73
CA ASP A 37 42.25 -15.06 -3.09
C ASP A 37 40.84 -14.64 -3.54
N ILE A 38 40.68 -14.48 -4.86
CA ILE A 38 39.45 -14.04 -5.53
C ILE A 38 38.48 -15.23 -5.71
N THR A 39 38.96 -16.48 -5.62
CA THR A 39 38.14 -17.70 -5.75
C THR A 39 36.88 -17.72 -4.87
N PRO A 40 36.87 -17.29 -3.58
CA PRO A 40 35.65 -17.26 -2.77
C PRO A 40 34.64 -16.21 -3.26
N LEU A 41 35.10 -15.11 -3.85
CA LEU A 41 34.25 -14.08 -4.45
C LEU A 41 33.59 -14.57 -5.75
N VAL A 42 34.32 -15.33 -6.56
CA VAL A 42 33.77 -15.97 -7.78
C VAL A 42 32.75 -17.04 -7.41
N ALA A 43 33.02 -17.83 -6.37
CA ALA A 43 32.05 -18.79 -5.82
C ALA A 43 30.79 -18.10 -5.28
N ALA A 44 30.94 -16.93 -4.62
CA ALA A 44 29.81 -16.12 -4.16
C ALA A 44 28.93 -15.65 -5.32
N LEU A 45 29.56 -15.13 -6.38
CA LEU A 45 28.87 -14.71 -7.60
C LEU A 45 28.13 -15.87 -8.27
N ALA A 46 28.79 -17.03 -8.38
CA ALA A 46 28.18 -18.24 -8.95
C ALA A 46 26.97 -18.70 -8.15
N ALA A 47 27.09 -18.73 -6.81
CA ALA A 47 26.00 -19.07 -5.90
C ALA A 47 24.83 -18.07 -6.01
N GLU A 48 25.12 -16.77 -6.13
CA GLU A 48 24.11 -15.72 -6.29
C GLU A 48 23.38 -15.84 -7.64
N THR A 49 24.08 -16.15 -8.73
CA THR A 49 23.44 -16.43 -10.02
C THR A 49 22.55 -17.67 -10.00
N LEU A 50 22.98 -18.75 -9.34
CA LEU A 50 22.17 -19.96 -9.18
C LEU A 50 20.94 -19.70 -8.30
N TYR A 51 21.09 -18.91 -7.24
CA TYR A 51 20.00 -18.50 -6.36
C TYR A 51 18.96 -17.65 -7.11
N LEU A 52 19.39 -16.62 -7.86
CA LEU A 52 18.51 -15.77 -8.67
C LEU A 52 17.83 -16.53 -9.82
N ALA A 53 18.42 -17.61 -10.32
CA ALA A 53 17.80 -18.45 -11.35
C ALA A 53 16.74 -19.42 -10.77
N THR A 54 16.93 -19.91 -9.55
CA THR A 54 16.10 -20.98 -8.96
C THR A 54 14.98 -20.46 -8.05
N VAL A 55 15.23 -19.41 -7.29
CA VAL A 55 14.30 -18.88 -6.28
C VAL A 55 13.03 -18.25 -6.86
N PRO A 56 13.07 -17.40 -7.91
CA PRO A 56 11.86 -16.83 -8.51
C PRO A 56 11.01 -17.85 -9.26
N ALA A 57 11.53 -19.05 -9.53
CA ALA A 57 10.78 -20.18 -10.08
C ALA A 57 9.98 -20.94 -9.01
N SER A 58 10.31 -20.80 -7.72
CA SER A 58 9.62 -21.51 -6.65
C SER A 58 8.28 -20.84 -6.29
N THR A 59 7.21 -21.63 -6.26
CA THR A 59 5.85 -21.17 -5.91
C THR A 59 5.73 -20.75 -4.44
N VAL A 60 6.56 -21.32 -3.56
CA VAL A 60 6.63 -20.98 -2.13
C VAL A 60 7.19 -19.57 -1.93
N TYR A 61 8.26 -19.21 -2.65
CA TYR A 61 8.85 -17.88 -2.57
C TYR A 61 7.89 -16.79 -3.08
N ARG A 62 7.25 -17.02 -4.24
CA ARG A 62 6.23 -16.10 -4.77
C ARG A 62 5.12 -15.85 -3.75
N ARG A 63 4.59 -16.91 -3.11
CA ARG A 63 3.56 -16.76 -2.05
C ARG A 63 4.04 -15.97 -0.85
N LEU A 64 5.30 -16.09 -0.45
CA LEU A 64 5.85 -15.32 0.67
C LEU A 64 6.01 -13.83 0.30
N VAL A 65 6.53 -13.54 -0.89
CA VAL A 65 6.66 -12.17 -1.39
C VAL A 65 5.30 -11.52 -1.54
N ASP A 66 4.33 -12.21 -2.15
CA ASP A 66 2.96 -11.71 -2.31
C ASP A 66 2.31 -11.41 -0.94
N ARG A 67 2.56 -12.24 0.08
CA ARG A 67 2.09 -11.99 1.46
C ARG A 67 2.73 -10.73 2.04
N ARG A 68 4.05 -10.57 1.91
CA ARG A 68 4.77 -9.39 2.40
C ARG A 68 4.32 -8.12 1.69
N GLU A 69 4.16 -8.17 0.37
CA GLU A 69 3.69 -7.05 -0.43
C GLU A 69 2.26 -6.66 -0.02
N LYS A 70 1.36 -7.62 0.16
CA LYS A 70 0.00 -7.35 0.68
C LYS A 70 0.05 -6.65 2.05
N VAL A 71 0.85 -7.14 2.99
CA VAL A 71 1.00 -6.51 4.32
C VAL A 71 1.56 -5.09 4.18
N ARG A 72 2.52 -4.88 3.28
CA ARG A 72 3.13 -3.57 3.03
C ARG A 72 2.11 -2.59 2.45
N LEU A 73 1.31 -3.02 1.49
CA LEU A 73 0.22 -2.24 0.89
C LEU A 73 -0.85 -1.88 1.92
N LEU A 74 -1.22 -2.82 2.81
CA LEU A 74 -2.16 -2.55 3.89
C LEU A 74 -1.63 -1.47 4.83
N LYS A 75 -0.37 -1.59 5.29
CA LYS A 75 0.27 -0.56 6.12
C LYS A 75 0.34 0.79 5.44
N GLN A 76 0.66 0.82 4.13
CA GLN A 76 0.67 2.07 3.37
C GLN A 76 -0.72 2.71 3.35
N ARG A 77 -1.78 1.94 3.10
CA ARG A 77 -3.16 2.44 3.15
C ARG A 77 -3.53 2.99 4.53
N GLU A 78 -3.14 2.30 5.61
CA GLU A 78 -3.35 2.79 6.98
C GLU A 78 -2.65 4.12 7.21
N THR A 79 -1.36 4.22 6.89
CA THR A 79 -0.59 5.46 7.09
C THR A 79 -1.12 6.64 6.27
N GLN A 80 -1.53 6.39 5.02
CA GLN A 80 -2.16 7.41 4.18
C GLN A 80 -3.48 7.91 4.79
N ARG A 81 -4.30 7.00 5.33
CA ARG A 81 -5.56 7.38 6.00
C ARG A 81 -5.33 8.14 7.29
N GLU A 82 -4.38 7.73 8.11
CA GLU A 82 -4.02 8.49 9.30
C GLU A 82 -3.52 9.90 8.95
N ALA A 83 -2.78 10.04 7.85
CA ALA A 83 -2.38 11.35 7.33
C ALA A 83 -3.60 12.18 6.89
N LEU A 84 -4.59 11.59 6.21
CA LEU A 84 -5.84 12.26 5.85
C LEU A 84 -6.63 12.71 7.08
N ILE A 85 -6.79 11.84 8.07
CA ILE A 85 -7.53 12.12 9.31
C ILE A 85 -6.88 13.27 10.11
N LYS A 86 -5.55 13.37 10.08
CA LYS A 86 -4.82 14.50 10.69
C LYS A 86 -5.12 15.84 10.01
N LEU A 87 -5.49 15.84 8.74
CA LEU A 87 -5.87 17.07 8.04
C LEU A 87 -7.28 17.53 8.41
N PHE A 88 -8.15 16.66 8.93
CA PHE A 88 -9.53 16.98 9.25
C PHE A 88 -9.64 17.98 10.42
N ASP A 89 -10.75 18.73 10.42
CA ASP A 89 -11.11 19.63 11.52
C ASP A 89 -11.27 18.83 12.82
N PRO A 90 -11.01 19.40 14.00
CA PRO A 90 -11.05 18.67 15.28
C PRO A 90 -12.34 17.88 15.50
N ARG A 91 -13.49 18.49 15.18
CA ARG A 91 -14.81 17.86 15.30
C ARG A 91 -15.01 16.69 14.35
N GLU A 92 -14.52 16.79 13.11
CA GLU A 92 -14.60 15.73 12.11
C GLU A 92 -13.69 14.56 12.50
N ARG A 93 -12.50 14.87 13.03
CA ARG A 93 -11.55 13.89 13.55
C ARG A 93 -12.13 13.10 14.72
N GLU A 94 -12.76 13.77 15.68
CA GLU A 94 -13.43 13.12 16.82
C GLU A 94 -14.51 12.14 16.35
N ALA A 95 -15.32 12.53 15.36
CA ALA A 95 -16.34 11.65 14.79
C ALA A 95 -15.73 10.39 14.14
N VAL A 96 -14.64 10.55 13.38
CA VAL A 96 -13.94 9.43 12.73
C VAL A 96 -13.34 8.47 13.78
N GLU A 97 -12.70 9.00 14.81
CA GLU A 97 -12.12 8.19 15.89
C GLU A 97 -13.19 7.49 16.73
N TYR A 98 -14.32 8.16 16.99
CA TYR A 98 -15.46 7.54 17.67
C TYR A 98 -16.01 6.36 16.86
N LEU A 99 -16.18 6.51 15.55
CA LEU A 99 -16.62 5.41 14.68
C LEU A 99 -15.60 4.27 14.63
N ARG A 100 -14.30 4.59 14.60
CA ARG A 100 -13.21 3.59 14.68
C ARG A 100 -13.29 2.81 15.99
N TRP A 101 -13.47 3.50 17.10
CA TRP A 101 -13.62 2.90 18.42
C TRP A 101 -14.85 1.99 18.47
N MET A 102 -16.01 2.48 18.02
CA MET A 102 -17.27 1.73 18.03
C MET A 102 -17.17 0.45 17.19
N LYS A 103 -16.58 0.53 16.00
CA LYS A 103 -16.27 -0.64 15.16
C LYS A 103 -15.46 -1.68 15.95
N ASN A 104 -14.38 -1.26 16.60
CA ASN A 104 -13.51 -2.15 17.37
C ASN A 104 -14.26 -2.78 18.56
N GLN A 105 -15.17 -2.04 19.20
CA GLN A 105 -16.02 -2.58 20.25
C GLN A 105 -16.99 -3.64 19.73
N ILE A 106 -17.59 -3.43 18.54
CA ILE A 106 -18.47 -4.43 17.93
C ILE A 106 -17.71 -5.73 17.67
N TYR A 107 -16.50 -5.63 17.11
CA TYR A 107 -15.62 -6.79 16.88
C TYR A 107 -15.23 -7.52 18.16
N SER A 108 -14.77 -6.79 19.17
CA SER A 108 -14.33 -7.38 20.44
C SER A 108 -15.49 -8.06 21.16
N ASN A 109 -16.65 -7.42 21.20
CA ASN A 109 -17.86 -7.95 21.80
C ASN A 109 -18.36 -9.18 21.04
N TYR A 110 -18.40 -9.15 19.71
CA TYR A 110 -18.81 -10.30 18.91
C TYR A 110 -17.95 -11.53 19.23
N LYS A 111 -16.62 -11.36 19.22
CA LYS A 111 -15.68 -12.44 19.54
C LYS A 111 -15.84 -12.95 20.97
N LYS A 112 -16.11 -12.05 21.93
CA LYS A 112 -16.33 -12.38 23.34
C LYS A 112 -17.63 -13.16 23.56
N PHE A 113 -18.73 -12.76 22.92
CA PHE A 113 -20.05 -13.34 23.15
C PHE A 113 -20.30 -14.63 22.37
N THR A 114 -19.76 -14.74 21.15
CA THR A 114 -19.99 -15.93 20.30
C THR A 114 -18.97 -17.03 20.53
N GLY A 115 -17.76 -16.69 21.00
CA GLY A 115 -16.66 -17.64 21.13
C GLY A 115 -16.17 -18.24 19.80
N THR A 116 -16.74 -17.83 18.66
CA THR A 116 -16.39 -18.33 17.34
C THR A 116 -15.23 -17.55 16.75
N LYS A 117 -14.35 -18.25 16.05
CA LYS A 117 -13.25 -17.63 15.29
C LYS A 117 -13.71 -17.03 13.96
N GLN A 118 -14.84 -17.50 13.44
CA GLN A 118 -15.39 -17.01 12.18
C GLN A 118 -16.22 -15.75 12.47
N ILE A 119 -15.85 -14.66 11.80
CA ILE A 119 -16.56 -13.39 11.89
C ILE A 119 -17.50 -13.33 10.68
N PRO A 120 -18.79 -13.04 10.87
CA PRO A 120 -19.73 -12.95 9.77
C PRO A 120 -19.43 -11.72 8.92
N HIS A 121 -19.68 -11.86 7.62
CA HIS A 121 -19.30 -10.86 6.60
C HIS A 121 -19.84 -9.45 6.89
N ASN A 122 -21.00 -9.34 7.55
CA ASN A 122 -21.56 -8.05 7.95
C ASN A 122 -20.67 -7.28 8.92
N ILE A 123 -20.04 -7.96 9.88
CA ILE A 123 -19.11 -7.35 10.85
C ILE A 123 -17.78 -7.06 10.16
N GLU A 124 -17.32 -7.96 9.29
CA GLU A 124 -16.14 -7.71 8.45
C GLU A 124 -16.29 -6.45 7.58
N SER A 125 -17.48 -6.23 7.04
CA SER A 125 -17.78 -5.05 6.21
C SER A 125 -17.72 -3.72 6.98
N LEU A 126 -17.68 -3.73 8.32
CA LEU A 126 -17.56 -2.50 9.10
C LEU A 126 -16.22 -1.79 8.88
N ASP A 127 -15.16 -2.53 8.58
CA ASP A 127 -13.88 -1.93 8.19
C ASP A 127 -14.04 -1.13 6.91
N GLN A 128 -14.61 -1.76 5.87
CA GLN A 128 -14.86 -1.09 4.59
C GLN A 128 -15.78 0.13 4.75
N ARG A 129 -16.87 0.00 5.52
CA ARG A 129 -17.81 1.11 5.75
C ARG A 129 -17.16 2.31 6.46
N TRP A 130 -16.26 2.04 7.40
CA TRP A 130 -15.49 3.10 8.05
C TRP A 130 -14.53 3.77 7.06
N GLU A 131 -13.89 3.01 6.19
CA GLU A 131 -13.04 3.55 5.12
C GLU A 131 -13.85 4.43 4.16
N ASP A 132 -15.00 3.95 3.69
CA ASP A 132 -15.90 4.69 2.78
C ASP A 132 -16.37 6.01 3.41
N PHE A 133 -16.60 6.02 4.73
CA PHE A 133 -16.97 7.23 5.46
C PHE A 133 -15.83 8.28 5.46
N VAL A 134 -14.59 7.85 5.70
CA VAL A 134 -13.41 8.74 5.67
C VAL A 134 -13.22 9.31 4.26
N ASP A 135 -13.36 8.49 3.23
CA ASP A 135 -13.24 8.92 1.84
C ASP A 135 -14.35 9.92 1.46
N LEU A 136 -15.58 9.69 1.93
CA LEU A 136 -16.70 10.61 1.74
C LEU A 136 -16.46 11.96 2.42
N LEU A 137 -15.95 11.96 3.65
CA LEU A 137 -15.61 13.18 4.37
C LEU A 137 -14.55 14.00 3.63
N ASP A 138 -13.52 13.34 3.12
CA ASP A 138 -12.46 14.01 2.34
C ASP A 138 -13.02 14.63 1.05
N VAL A 139 -13.86 13.90 0.30
CA VAL A 139 -14.54 14.44 -0.90
C VAL A 139 -15.45 15.61 -0.54
N TYR A 140 -16.24 15.49 0.52
CA TYR A 140 -17.11 16.57 0.99
C TYR A 140 -16.30 17.82 1.33
N ARG A 141 -15.17 17.67 2.03
CA ARG A 141 -14.31 18.77 2.40
C ARG A 141 -13.70 19.45 1.18
N ARG A 142 -13.14 18.68 0.24
CA ARG A 142 -12.61 19.21 -1.03
C ARG A 142 -13.66 20.01 -1.78
N ARG A 143 -14.87 19.48 -1.90
CA ARG A 143 -15.99 20.16 -2.57
C ARG A 143 -16.40 21.44 -1.82
N LYS A 144 -16.52 21.39 -0.49
CA LYS A 144 -16.83 22.56 0.33
C LYS A 144 -15.78 23.66 0.16
N HIS A 145 -14.49 23.32 0.16
CA HIS A 145 -13.43 24.30 -0.10
C HIS A 145 -13.52 24.88 -1.53
N HIS A 146 -13.73 24.02 -2.52
CA HIS A 146 -13.89 24.45 -3.91
C HIS A 146 -15.06 25.43 -4.07
N LEU A 147 -16.23 25.12 -3.48
CA LEU A 147 -17.40 26.00 -3.49
C LEU A 147 -17.13 27.33 -2.77
N ARG A 148 -16.35 27.32 -1.69
CA ARG A 148 -15.94 28.56 -1.00
C ARG A 148 -14.96 29.40 -1.81
N SER A 149 -14.10 28.78 -2.62
CA SER A 149 -13.14 29.49 -3.47
C SER A 149 -13.74 29.97 -4.80
N ILE A 150 -14.89 29.43 -5.22
CA ILE A 150 -15.59 29.89 -6.41
C ILE A 150 -16.16 31.29 -6.15
N ASN A 151 -15.55 32.30 -6.74
CA ASN A 151 -16.15 33.64 -6.80
C ASN A 151 -17.31 33.61 -7.80
N ARG A 152 -18.55 33.68 -7.29
CA ARG A 152 -19.78 33.70 -8.11
C ARG A 152 -19.72 34.72 -9.24
N GLN A 153 -19.13 35.90 -9.00
CA GLN A 153 -18.99 36.95 -10.00
C GLN A 153 -18.00 36.55 -11.11
N ALA A 154 -16.91 35.88 -10.77
CA ALA A 154 -15.93 35.40 -11.76
C ALA A 154 -16.55 34.36 -12.70
N VAL A 155 -17.34 33.42 -12.15
CA VAL A 155 -18.08 32.43 -12.96
C VAL A 155 -19.11 33.11 -13.85
N GLN A 156 -19.83 34.08 -13.33
CA GLN A 156 -20.83 34.82 -14.11
C GLN A 156 -20.18 35.64 -15.23
N ASN A 157 -19.02 36.25 -14.99
CA ASN A 157 -18.24 36.96 -16.01
C ASN A 157 -17.71 35.99 -17.08
N GLN A 158 -17.22 34.81 -16.69
CA GLN A 158 -16.80 33.77 -17.63
C GLN A 158 -17.96 33.29 -18.51
N LEU A 159 -19.16 33.12 -17.94
CA LEU A 159 -20.36 32.76 -18.70
C LEU A 159 -20.74 33.83 -19.71
N VAL A 160 -20.80 35.10 -19.30
CA VAL A 160 -21.11 36.21 -20.21
C VAL A 160 -20.06 36.34 -21.32
N GLN A 161 -18.78 36.11 -21.01
CA GLN A 161 -17.72 36.13 -22.02
C GLN A 161 -17.83 34.94 -23.00
N ALA A 162 -18.18 33.75 -22.52
CA ALA A 162 -18.44 32.58 -23.35
C ALA A 162 -19.66 32.80 -24.26
N GLU A 163 -20.77 33.30 -23.73
CA GLU A 163 -21.98 33.64 -24.50
C GLU A 163 -21.67 34.64 -25.62
N ARG A 164 -20.88 35.68 -25.32
CA ARG A 164 -20.44 36.65 -26.33
C ARG A 164 -19.57 36.02 -27.41
N SER A 165 -18.65 35.14 -27.04
CA SER A 165 -17.78 34.46 -28.01
C SER A 165 -18.54 33.54 -28.96
N VAL A 166 -19.60 32.87 -28.48
CA VAL A 166 -20.50 32.04 -29.28
C VAL A 166 -21.41 32.89 -30.16
N ALA A 167 -21.89 34.04 -29.68
CA ALA A 167 -22.71 34.96 -30.47
C ALA A 167 -21.92 35.71 -31.56
N SER A 168 -20.60 35.85 -31.39
CA SER A 168 -19.70 36.47 -32.37
C SER A 168 -19.09 35.49 -33.39
N ALA A 169 -19.41 34.20 -33.29
CA ALA A 169 -18.99 33.13 -34.20
C ALA A 169 -20.12 32.79 -35.17
#